data_AF-A0A8C1YX48-F1
#
_entry.id   AF-A0A8C1YX48-F1
#
_cell.length_a   1.000
_cell.length_b   1.000
_cell.length_c   1.000
_cell.angle_alpha   90.00
_cell.angle_beta   90.00
_cell.angle_gamma   90.00
#
_symmetry.space_group_name_H-M   'P 1'
#
loop_
_entity.id
_entity.type
_entity.pdbx_description
1 polymer ?
#
loop_
_entity_poly.entity_id
_entity_poly.type
_entity_poly.pdbx_seq_one_letter_code
_entity_poly.pdbx_strand_id
1 'polypeptide(L)'
;MFSLTAKCSRCAPTATKVAKLIEAEGWTANHPRPEDIIAKWRPLSRAQAQSDPAIIRGVTSQKWPGLAVKDFGGQKGVVATKAFGKGSILCDFHGKVITGAEGREIAEMQDELGHRFFFKHGSEEVCIDAETFPCECHPSLETKGRWITHSKKNFNVQPRHCIVKLQEGDRDVLLF
;
A
#
# COMPACT_ATOMS: atom_id res chain seq x y z
N MET A 1 7.43 -14.56 -11.54
CA MET A 1 7.36 -15.50 -10.41
C MET A 1 6.25 -15.04 -9.48
N PHE A 2 5.05 -15.64 -9.57
CA PHE A 2 3.95 -15.32 -8.66
C PHE A 2 4.33 -15.79 -7.25
N SER A 3 4.42 -14.84 -6.31
CA SER A 3 4.97 -15.13 -4.98
C SER A 3 3.91 -15.84 -4.11
N LEU A 4 3.98 -17.17 -4.07
CA LEU A 4 3.14 -18.05 -3.23
C LEU A 4 3.15 -17.66 -1.74
N THR A 5 4.24 -17.01 -1.29
CA THR A 5 4.42 -16.42 0.05
C THR A 5 3.32 -15.46 0.46
N ALA A 6 2.69 -14.83 -0.51
CA ALA A 6 2.04 -13.58 -0.23
C ALA A 6 0.53 -13.73 0.06
N LYS A 7 -0.05 -14.93 -0.12
CA LYS A 7 -1.33 -15.34 0.49
C LYS A 7 -1.25 -15.52 2.02
N CYS A 8 -0.09 -15.30 2.62
CA CYS A 8 0.13 -15.31 4.07
C CYS A 8 0.77 -13.98 4.50
N SER A 9 -0.03 -12.90 4.59
CA SER A 9 0.50 -11.54 4.84
C SER A 9 0.59 -11.17 6.34
N ARG A 10 -0.02 -11.96 7.22
CA ARG A 10 -0.06 -11.70 8.68
C ARG A 10 0.80 -12.66 9.50
N CYS A 11 0.97 -13.89 9.04
CA CYS A 11 1.75 -14.94 9.67
C CYS A 11 2.54 -15.69 8.59
N ALA A 12 3.66 -16.32 8.98
CA ALA A 12 4.41 -17.17 8.07
C ALA A 12 3.50 -18.27 7.48
N PRO A 13 3.57 -18.54 6.16
CA PRO A 13 2.89 -19.69 5.57
C PRO A 13 3.38 -20.99 6.21
N THR A 14 2.49 -21.97 6.35
CA THR A 14 2.90 -23.35 6.59
C THR A 14 3.20 -24.05 5.26
N ALA A 15 4.06 -25.08 5.28
CA ALA A 15 4.41 -25.85 4.08
C ALA A 15 3.17 -26.43 3.40
N THR A 16 2.23 -26.97 4.19
CA THR A 16 0.94 -27.48 3.70
C THR A 16 0.13 -26.42 2.98
N LYS A 17 0.10 -25.18 3.49
CA LYS A 17 -0.64 -24.09 2.85
C LYS A 17 0.02 -23.67 1.54
N VAL A 18 1.35 -23.61 1.50
CA VAL A 18 2.08 -23.29 0.27
C VAL A 18 1.92 -24.39 -0.78
N ALA A 19 1.96 -25.67 -0.38
CA ALA A 19 1.74 -26.80 -1.28
C ALA A 19 0.36 -26.74 -1.97
N LYS A 20 -0.72 -26.51 -1.21
CA LYS A 20 -2.07 -26.32 -1.77
C LYS A 20 -2.16 -25.14 -2.72
N LEU A 21 -1.37 -24.09 -2.48
CA LEU A 21 -1.33 -22.94 -3.37
C LEU A 21 -0.58 -23.26 -4.66
N ILE A 22 0.51 -24.03 -4.62
CA ILE A 22 1.21 -24.50 -5.83
C ILE A 22 0.26 -25.34 -6.69
N GLU A 23 -0.46 -26.27 -6.05
CA GLU A 23 -1.43 -27.15 -6.72
C GLU A 23 -2.56 -26.37 -7.37
N ALA A 24 -3.12 -25.36 -6.68
CA ALA A 24 -4.18 -24.51 -7.19
C ALA A 24 -3.77 -23.64 -8.39
N GLU A 25 -2.47 -23.37 -8.56
CA GLU A 25 -1.93 -22.66 -9.74
C GLU A 25 -1.71 -23.62 -10.94
N GLY A 26 -2.00 -24.92 -10.77
CA GLY A 26 -2.00 -25.93 -11.84
C GLY A 26 -0.60 -26.40 -12.26
N TRP A 27 0.41 -26.23 -11.40
CA TRP A 27 1.79 -26.57 -11.73
C TRP A 27 2.03 -28.07 -11.59
N THR A 28 2.30 -28.75 -12.70
CA THR A 28 2.52 -30.21 -12.76
C THR A 28 3.99 -30.62 -12.77
N ALA A 29 4.93 -29.69 -13.01
CA ALA A 29 6.38 -29.89 -12.97
C ALA A 29 7.12 -28.56 -12.75
N ASN A 30 8.41 -28.63 -12.37
CA ASN A 30 9.31 -27.47 -12.20
C ASN A 30 8.79 -26.35 -11.27
N HIS A 31 8.13 -26.73 -10.17
CA HIS A 31 7.70 -25.78 -9.15
C HIS A 31 8.70 -25.70 -7.98
N PRO A 32 8.81 -24.53 -7.30
CA PRO A 32 9.59 -24.41 -6.09
C PRO A 32 9.01 -25.28 -4.96
N ARG A 33 9.88 -25.75 -4.07
CA ARG A 33 9.42 -26.51 -2.90
C ARG A 33 8.75 -25.55 -1.90
N PRO A 34 7.69 -25.99 -1.19
CA PRO A 34 7.04 -25.20 -0.16
C PRO A 34 8.02 -24.58 0.86
N GLU A 35 9.05 -25.32 1.24
CA GLU A 35 10.07 -24.94 2.22
C GLU A 35 10.94 -23.80 1.70
N ASP A 36 11.33 -23.85 0.42
CA ASP A 36 12.14 -22.79 -0.22
C ASP A 36 11.35 -21.47 -0.31
N ILE A 37 10.03 -21.56 -0.47
CA ILE A 37 9.13 -20.41 -0.49
C ILE A 37 9.00 -19.82 0.92
N ILE A 38 8.85 -20.65 1.94
CA ILE A 38 8.77 -20.21 3.35
C ILE A 38 10.07 -19.59 3.80
N ALA A 39 11.23 -20.15 3.45
CA ALA A 39 12.54 -19.60 3.76
C ALA A 39 12.75 -18.19 3.17
N LYS A 40 12.10 -17.90 2.05
CA LYS A 40 12.10 -16.58 1.39
C LYS A 40 10.95 -15.69 1.85
N TRP A 41 10.02 -16.19 2.66
CA TRP A 41 8.95 -15.40 3.22
C TRP A 41 9.52 -14.46 4.29
N ARG A 42 9.52 -13.16 4.00
CA ARG A 42 9.77 -12.13 5.01
C ARG A 42 8.58 -11.19 5.02
N PRO A 43 7.85 -11.06 6.14
CA PRO A 43 6.91 -9.96 6.27
C PRO A 43 7.76 -8.69 6.37
N LEU A 44 7.41 -7.64 5.62
CA LEU A 44 7.95 -6.32 5.93
C LEU A 44 7.50 -5.99 7.35
N SER A 45 8.40 -6.07 8.33
CA SER A 45 8.07 -5.66 9.69
C SER A 45 7.89 -4.15 9.74
N ARG A 46 7.04 -3.65 10.66
CA ARG A 46 6.87 -2.19 10.83
C ARG A 46 8.20 -1.49 11.10
N ALA A 47 9.11 -2.13 11.84
CA ALA A 47 10.45 -1.62 12.12
C ALA A 47 11.35 -1.55 10.88
N GLN A 48 11.24 -2.52 9.96
CA GLN A 48 11.94 -2.45 8.67
C GLN A 48 11.37 -1.35 7.79
N ALA A 49 10.03 -1.21 7.76
CA ALA A 49 9.37 -0.17 6.97
C ALA A 49 9.79 1.25 7.40
N GLN A 50 10.02 1.45 8.70
CA GLN A 50 10.41 2.73 9.30
C GLN A 50 11.72 3.31 8.75
N SER A 51 12.65 2.45 8.33
CA SER A 51 14.02 2.83 7.99
C SER A 51 14.49 2.34 6.62
N ASP A 52 13.62 1.69 5.85
CA ASP A 52 13.95 1.20 4.51
C ASP A 52 14.22 2.40 3.56
N PRO A 53 15.44 2.53 3.00
CA PRO A 53 15.79 3.67 2.14
C PRO A 53 14.94 3.77 0.87
N ALA A 54 14.41 2.65 0.36
CA ALA A 54 13.53 2.65 -0.80
C ALA A 54 12.14 3.19 -0.47
N ILE A 55 11.62 2.86 0.71
CA ILE A 55 10.34 3.41 1.20
C ILE A 55 10.47 4.89 1.49
N ILE A 56 11.51 5.29 2.24
CA ILE A 56 11.77 6.70 2.56
C ILE A 56 11.85 7.51 1.27
N ARG A 57 12.64 7.06 0.29
CA ARG A 57 12.75 7.73 -1.02
C ARG A 57 11.43 7.76 -1.78
N GLY A 58 10.64 6.68 -1.75
CA GLY A 58 9.33 6.63 -2.40
C GLY A 58 8.37 7.66 -1.80
N VAL A 59 8.31 7.74 -0.48
CA VAL A 59 7.48 8.70 0.26
C VAL A 59 7.94 10.14 0.05
N THR A 60 9.25 10.41 0.09
CA THR A 60 9.79 11.77 -0.03
C THR A 60 9.85 12.30 -1.45
N SER A 61 9.98 11.43 -2.46
CA SER A 61 10.08 11.87 -3.84
C SER A 61 8.80 11.65 -4.64
N GLN A 62 7.83 10.91 -4.08
CA GLN A 62 6.61 10.45 -4.74
C GLN A 62 6.86 9.74 -6.09
N LYS A 63 8.03 9.09 -6.24
CA LYS A 63 8.39 8.33 -7.44
C LYS A 63 8.24 6.84 -7.19
N TRP A 64 7.10 6.32 -7.63
CA TRP A 64 6.72 4.91 -7.48
C TRP A 64 6.76 4.18 -8.83
N PRO A 65 7.82 3.41 -9.14
CA PRO A 65 8.00 2.79 -10.45
C PRO A 65 7.04 1.62 -10.66
N GLY A 66 6.58 1.43 -11.89
CA GLY A 66 5.70 0.31 -12.25
C GLY A 66 4.22 0.58 -12.07
N LEU A 67 3.83 1.83 -11.82
CA LEU A 67 2.43 2.26 -11.73
C LEU A 67 2.19 3.40 -12.72
N ALA A 68 0.98 3.50 -13.25
CA ALA A 68 0.50 4.66 -14.01
C ALA A 68 -0.92 5.03 -13.58
N VAL A 69 -1.21 6.33 -13.52
CA VAL A 69 -2.59 6.82 -13.39
C VAL A 69 -3.21 6.79 -14.77
N LYS A 70 -4.44 6.30 -14.87
CA LYS A 70 -5.20 6.21 -16.12
C LYS A 70 -6.60 6.74 -15.90
N ASP A 71 -7.11 7.48 -16.87
CA ASP A 71 -8.51 7.87 -16.96
C ASP A 71 -9.32 6.74 -17.60
N PHE A 72 -10.42 6.35 -16.95
CA PHE A 72 -11.35 5.32 -17.42
C PHE A 72 -12.68 5.90 -17.93
N GLY A 73 -12.71 7.19 -18.31
CA GLY A 73 -13.89 7.84 -18.88
C GLY A 73 -14.93 8.21 -17.82
N GLY A 74 -14.47 8.77 -16.69
CA GLY A 74 -15.33 9.21 -15.59
C GLY A 74 -14.72 9.00 -14.20
N GLN A 75 -13.69 8.14 -14.11
CA GLN A 75 -12.88 7.99 -12.90
C GLN A 75 -11.43 7.75 -13.29
N LYS A 76 -10.51 8.38 -12.54
CA LYS A 76 -9.10 8.01 -12.58
C LYS A 76 -8.87 6.77 -11.73
N GLY A 77 -7.94 5.94 -12.16
CA GLY A 77 -7.49 4.76 -11.42
C GLY A 77 -6.01 4.50 -11.63
N VAL A 78 -5.44 3.62 -10.82
CA VAL A 78 -4.03 3.19 -10.97
C VAL A 78 -3.97 1.82 -11.64
N VAL A 79 -3.08 1.71 -12.63
CA VAL A 79 -2.73 0.43 -13.28
C VAL A 79 -1.27 0.09 -13.05
N ALA A 80 -0.98 -1.20 -12.95
CA ALA A 80 0.39 -1.70 -12.94
C ALA A 80 0.98 -1.69 -14.36
N THR A 81 2.17 -1.14 -14.54
CA THR A 81 2.94 -1.17 -15.80
C THR A 81 4.05 -2.22 -15.78
N LYS A 82 4.20 -2.94 -14.67
CA LYS A 82 5.06 -4.11 -14.53
C LYS A 82 4.41 -5.13 -13.59
N ALA A 83 4.93 -6.36 -13.59
CA ALA A 83 4.52 -7.35 -12.61
C ALA A 83 4.99 -6.96 -11.21
N PHE A 84 4.09 -7.03 -10.22
CA PHE A 84 4.44 -6.92 -8.81
C PHE A 84 4.40 -8.29 -8.14
N GLY A 85 5.42 -8.57 -7.34
CA GLY A 85 5.33 -9.65 -6.37
C GLY A 85 4.27 -9.27 -5.33
N LYS A 86 3.46 -10.23 -4.88
CA LYS A 86 2.51 -9.94 -3.83
C LYS A 86 3.29 -9.69 -2.52
N GLY A 87 2.88 -8.66 -1.77
CA GLY A 87 3.64 -8.12 -0.64
C GLY A 87 4.68 -7.06 -1.03
N SER A 88 4.86 -6.76 -2.33
CA SER A 88 5.58 -5.56 -2.74
C SER A 88 4.83 -4.30 -2.33
N ILE A 89 5.59 -3.26 -2.01
CA ILE A 89 5.07 -1.91 -1.78
C ILE A 89 4.90 -1.25 -3.15
N LEU A 90 3.71 -0.77 -3.41
CA LEU A 90 3.30 -0.13 -4.65
C LEU A 90 3.50 1.39 -4.55
N CYS A 91 2.87 2.02 -3.56
CA CYS A 91 3.03 3.43 -3.24
C CYS A 91 2.46 3.75 -1.85
N ASP A 92 2.68 4.96 -1.35
CA ASP A 92 1.94 5.50 -0.22
C ASP A 92 0.61 6.13 -0.66
N PHE A 93 -0.37 6.15 0.25
CA PHE A 93 -1.50 7.08 0.22
C PHE A 93 -0.98 8.44 0.67
N HIS A 94 -0.47 9.23 -0.27
CA HIS A 94 0.17 10.50 0.04
C HIS A 94 -0.84 11.61 0.33
N GLY A 95 -0.72 12.26 1.47
CA GLY A 95 -1.57 13.37 1.89
C GLY A 95 -1.13 13.96 3.22
N LYS A 96 -1.78 15.03 3.66
CA LYS A 96 -1.53 15.65 4.96
C LYS A 96 -2.04 14.73 6.07
N VAL A 97 -1.21 14.44 7.06
CA VAL A 97 -1.63 13.68 8.25
C VAL A 97 -2.31 14.66 9.20
N ILE A 98 -3.56 14.38 9.55
CA ILE A 98 -4.38 15.15 10.49
C ILE A 98 -5.07 14.18 11.46
N THR A 99 -5.68 14.72 12.52
CA THR A 99 -6.47 13.88 13.43
C THR A 99 -7.73 13.36 12.76
N GLY A 100 -8.28 12.26 13.27
CA GLY A 100 -9.56 11.73 12.81
C GLY A 100 -10.70 12.74 12.98
N ALA A 101 -10.69 13.52 14.06
CA ALA A 101 -11.69 14.57 14.32
C ALA A 101 -11.63 15.67 13.25
N GLU A 102 -10.44 16.25 13.02
CA GLU A 102 -10.25 17.26 11.97
C GLU A 102 -10.67 16.73 10.59
N GLY A 103 -10.33 15.48 10.26
CA GLY A 103 -10.73 14.87 9.00
C GLY A 103 -12.25 14.73 8.83
N ARG A 104 -12.98 14.43 9.92
CA ARG A 104 -14.45 14.34 9.92
C ARG A 104 -15.10 15.70 9.79
N GLU A 105 -14.61 16.69 10.52
CA GLU A 105 -15.08 18.08 10.41
C GLU A 105 -14.97 18.59 8.97
N ILE A 106 -13.83 18.35 8.31
CA ILE A 106 -13.64 18.75 6.90
C ILE A 106 -14.61 18.00 5.97
N ALA A 107 -14.77 16.69 6.16
CA ALA A 107 -15.66 15.89 5.32
C ALA A 107 -17.14 16.31 5.47
N GLU A 108 -17.57 16.67 6.69
CA GLU A 108 -18.90 17.20 6.96
C GLU A 108 -19.10 18.57 6.29
N MET A 109 -18.09 19.44 6.34
CA MET A 109 -18.15 20.75 5.66
C MET A 109 -18.21 20.64 4.13
N GLN A 110 -17.64 19.58 3.56
CA GLN A 110 -17.58 19.36 2.10
C GLN A 110 -18.71 18.48 1.57
N ASP A 111 -19.54 17.90 2.44
CA ASP A 111 -20.58 16.90 2.10
C ASP A 111 -20.03 15.70 1.29
N GLU A 112 -18.74 15.40 1.43
CA GLU A 112 -18.09 14.25 0.81
C GLU A 112 -16.85 13.81 1.60
N LEU A 113 -16.59 12.49 1.62
CA LEU A 113 -15.36 11.97 2.23
C LEU A 113 -14.11 12.32 1.41
N GLY A 114 -14.27 12.51 0.10
CA GLY A 114 -13.17 12.80 -0.83
C GLY A 114 -12.06 11.72 -0.79
N HIS A 115 -10.85 12.15 -1.09
CA HIS A 115 -9.62 11.35 -1.02
C HIS A 115 -9.04 11.36 0.40
N ARG A 116 -9.85 10.99 1.40
CA ARG A 116 -9.42 10.86 2.81
C ARG A 116 -9.37 9.41 3.25
N PHE A 117 -8.34 9.08 4.03
CA PHE A 117 -8.17 7.73 4.57
C PHE A 117 -8.11 7.77 6.10
N PHE A 118 -9.15 7.25 6.74
CA PHE A 118 -9.26 7.12 8.19
C PHE A 118 -8.76 5.76 8.69
N PHE A 119 -7.93 5.75 9.74
CA PHE A 119 -7.42 4.53 10.37
C PHE A 119 -7.11 4.77 11.85
N LYS A 120 -6.79 3.70 12.57
CA LYS A 120 -6.39 3.79 13.99
C LYS A 120 -4.90 3.55 14.17
N HIS A 121 -4.26 4.40 14.95
CA HIS A 121 -2.91 4.20 15.49
C HIS A 121 -3.02 4.09 17.02
N GLY A 122 -2.97 2.86 17.53
CA GLY A 122 -3.27 2.62 18.95
C GLY A 122 -4.72 2.97 19.26
N SER A 123 -4.94 3.85 20.24
CA SER A 123 -6.26 4.40 20.58
C SER A 123 -6.66 5.61 19.75
N GLU A 124 -5.73 6.20 19.01
CA GLU A 124 -5.95 7.45 18.27
C GLU A 124 -6.56 7.15 16.89
N GLU A 125 -7.49 7.99 16.48
CA GLU A 125 -7.98 8.03 15.11
C GLU A 125 -7.17 9.04 14.31
N VAL A 126 -6.66 8.60 13.17
CA VAL A 126 -5.80 9.38 12.27
C VAL A 126 -6.44 9.43 10.90
N CYS A 127 -6.29 10.55 10.20
CA CYS A 127 -6.72 10.74 8.83
C CYS A 127 -5.54 11.17 7.96
N ILE A 128 -5.39 10.58 6.79
CA ILE A 128 -4.57 11.15 5.72
C ILE A 128 -5.49 11.85 4.74
N ASP A 129 -5.38 13.17 4.64
CA ASP A 129 -6.10 14.00 3.68
C ASP A 129 -5.28 14.17 2.39
N ALA A 130 -5.71 13.50 1.33
CA ALA A 130 -5.15 13.61 -0.01
C ALA A 130 -6.08 14.36 -0.98
N GLU A 131 -7.07 15.09 -0.45
CA GLU A 131 -8.02 15.85 -1.27
C GLU A 131 -7.32 17.03 -1.94
N THR A 132 -6.54 17.81 -1.17
CA THR A 132 -5.77 18.94 -1.68
C THR A 132 -4.80 18.49 -2.77
N PHE A 133 -5.08 18.89 -4.01
CA PHE A 133 -4.29 18.55 -5.18
C PHE A 133 -4.04 19.79 -6.06
N PRO A 134 -2.82 20.01 -6.57
CA PRO A 134 -1.62 19.21 -6.35
C PRO A 134 -1.14 19.31 -4.89
N CYS A 135 -0.47 18.27 -4.38
CA CYS A 135 -0.02 18.29 -2.99
C CYS A 135 1.07 19.36 -2.80
N GLU A 136 1.05 20.07 -1.67
CA GLU A 136 1.91 21.23 -1.42
C GLU A 136 3.41 20.90 -1.51
N CYS A 137 3.80 19.68 -1.08
CA CYS A 137 5.18 19.22 -1.13
C CYS A 137 5.63 18.70 -2.51
N HIS A 138 4.68 18.35 -3.40
CA HIS A 138 4.99 17.91 -4.77
C HIS A 138 4.02 18.55 -5.77
N PRO A 139 4.12 19.88 -6.00
CA PRO A 139 3.14 20.62 -6.80
C PRO A 139 3.10 20.20 -8.28
N SER A 140 4.14 19.51 -8.76
CA SER A 140 4.28 19.06 -10.15
C SER A 140 4.05 17.55 -10.35
N LEU A 141 3.74 16.79 -9.30
CA LEU A 141 3.60 15.34 -9.38
C LEU A 141 2.16 14.90 -9.12
N GLU A 142 1.70 13.94 -9.91
CA GLU A 142 0.46 13.21 -9.63
C GLU A 142 0.75 12.05 -8.67
N THR A 143 0.37 12.22 -7.40
CA THR A 143 0.50 11.19 -6.36
C THR A 143 -0.46 10.04 -6.64
N LYS A 144 0.04 8.81 -6.67
CA LYS A 144 -0.72 7.65 -7.17
C LYS A 144 -1.71 7.10 -6.15
N GLY A 145 -1.38 7.13 -4.86
CA GLY A 145 -2.16 6.48 -3.81
C GLY A 145 -3.61 6.95 -3.74
N ARG A 146 -3.87 8.26 -3.94
CA ARG A 146 -5.23 8.83 -3.92
C ARG A 146 -6.15 8.27 -5.02
N TRP A 147 -5.56 7.74 -6.09
CA TRP A 147 -6.27 7.16 -7.24
C TRP A 147 -6.39 5.63 -7.17
N ILE A 148 -5.91 4.98 -6.11
CA ILE A 148 -6.16 3.55 -5.92
C ILE A 148 -7.63 3.36 -5.59
N THR A 149 -8.35 2.69 -6.48
CA THR A 149 -9.79 2.48 -6.35
C THR A 149 -10.11 1.36 -5.37
N HIS A 150 -11.27 1.46 -4.74
CA HIS A 150 -11.74 0.44 -3.81
C HIS A 150 -12.38 -0.75 -4.54
N SER A 151 -12.13 -1.96 -4.03
CA SER A 151 -12.92 -3.15 -4.37
C SER A 151 -13.08 -4.02 -3.14
N LYS A 152 -14.32 -4.31 -2.71
CA LYS A 152 -14.56 -5.25 -1.61
C LYS A 152 -14.38 -6.71 -2.04
N LYS A 153 -14.73 -7.04 -3.29
CA LYS A 153 -14.76 -8.42 -3.81
C LYS A 153 -13.44 -8.85 -4.43
N ASN A 154 -12.80 -7.96 -5.21
CA ASN A 154 -11.64 -8.28 -6.04
C ASN A 154 -10.46 -7.35 -5.74
N PHE A 155 -10.19 -7.07 -4.46
CA PHE A 155 -9.01 -6.30 -4.08
C PHE A 155 -7.73 -7.09 -4.37
N ASN A 156 -6.72 -6.39 -4.88
CA ASN A 156 -5.37 -6.90 -5.13
C ASN A 156 -4.30 -6.13 -4.33
N VAL A 157 -4.72 -5.15 -3.53
CA VAL A 157 -3.89 -4.27 -2.71
C VAL A 157 -4.46 -4.23 -1.29
N GLN A 158 -3.60 -4.09 -0.28
CA GLN A 158 -4.02 -3.96 1.13
C GLN A 158 -3.20 -2.86 1.82
N PRO A 159 -3.84 -1.77 2.29
CA PRO A 159 -3.13 -0.72 3.00
C PRO A 159 -2.53 -1.23 4.31
N ARG A 160 -1.32 -0.75 4.61
CA ARG A 160 -0.52 -1.07 5.79
C ARG A 160 -0.04 0.23 6.40
N HIS A 161 -0.46 0.50 7.63
CA HIS A 161 0.09 1.59 8.43
C HIS A 161 1.52 1.28 8.86
N CYS A 162 2.40 2.28 8.70
CA CYS A 162 3.72 2.34 9.30
C CYS A 162 4.06 3.79 9.67
N ILE A 163 4.99 3.95 10.58
CA ILE A 163 5.68 5.21 10.81
C ILE A 163 6.91 5.21 9.90
N VAL A 164 7.24 6.30 9.23
CA VAL A 164 8.47 6.44 8.44
C VAL A 164 9.31 7.55 9.06
N LYS A 165 10.59 7.29 9.28
CA LYS A 165 11.53 8.28 9.84
C LYS A 165 12.06 9.17 8.72
N LEU A 166 11.49 10.35 8.57
CA LEU A 166 11.92 11.36 7.61
C LEU A 166 12.90 12.33 8.28
N GLN A 167 13.60 13.13 7.49
CA GLN A 167 14.49 14.17 8.01
C GLN A 167 13.74 15.22 8.83
N GLU A 168 12.48 15.48 8.46
CA GLU A 168 11.57 16.42 9.14
C GLU A 168 10.93 15.84 10.41
N GLY A 169 11.10 14.53 10.66
CA GLY A 169 10.50 13.83 11.78
C GLY A 169 9.80 12.52 11.38
N ASP A 170 9.23 11.86 12.38
CA ASP A 170 8.44 10.65 12.19
C ASP A 170 7.07 11.01 11.60
N ARG A 171 6.64 10.27 10.57
CA ARG A 171 5.36 10.50 9.88
C ARG A 171 4.55 9.22 9.76
N ASP A 172 3.25 9.29 10.03
CA ASP A 172 2.31 8.22 9.71
C ASP A 172 2.13 8.10 8.19
N VAL A 173 2.33 6.89 7.68
CA VAL A 173 2.22 6.55 6.27
C VAL A 173 1.35 5.31 6.11
N LEU A 174 0.45 5.34 5.12
CA LEU A 174 -0.27 4.17 4.64
C LEU A 174 0.38 3.68 3.35
N LEU A 175 1.02 2.52 3.39
CA LEU A 175 1.63 1.88 2.24
C LEU A 175 0.66 0.86 1.62
N PHE A 176 0.56 0.88 0.30
CA PHE A 176 -0.18 -0.07 -0.51
C PHE A 176 0.71 -1.16 -1.08
#